data_AF-A0A7V3JSB6-F1
#
_entry.id   AF-A0A7V3JSB6-F1
#
_cell.length_a   1.000
_cell.length_b   1.000
_cell.length_c   1.000
_cell.angle_alpha   90.00
_cell.angle_beta   90.00
_cell.angle_gamma   90.00
#
_symmetry.space_group_name_H-M   'P 1'
#
loop_
_entity.id
_entity.type
_entity.pdbx_description
1 polymer ?
#
loop_
_entity_poly.entity_id
_entity_poly.type
_entity_poly.pdbx_seq_one_letter_code
_entity_poly.pdbx_strand_id
1 'polypeptide(L)'
;MSYKVKLLNFLKSSVNREYCLPIINKILQANFMRGKFIITIDKTHEKLSLSQEEIIKNIENIIEFIVKKALIEGYNALAIPFIISKKKAPNFYIIEERPREDELWRFLYLILTGIHYGDYVLNLENVPEEIVKDFREWLINKNFVILEKERSGLNINELLSELELPRGIPLMKCEFILGFIFVSYFVKFWKEKLEEKVIAETFKRKIIEITDESSLVIFILSKQKKKMYIFPRLKEIIKKYYEDFFKSDDLVPSISKFIFSLYITKKDYKEESANLLNKFLYYLLQGYVNGELLSKAIELKISYELKENKIYGVSRALQFFSRI
;
A
#
# COMPACT_ATOMS: atom_id res chain seq x y z
N MET A 1 -9.54 17.66 11.45
CA MET A 1 -10.27 17.79 10.16
C MET A 1 -10.83 16.43 9.79
N SER A 2 -12.10 16.32 9.38
CA SER A 2 -12.76 15.04 9.06
C SER A 2 -12.27 14.43 7.75
N TYR A 3 -12.30 13.10 7.62
CA TYR A 3 -11.86 12.39 6.40
C TYR A 3 -12.64 12.81 5.14
N LYS A 4 -13.93 13.14 5.29
CA LYS A 4 -14.74 13.71 4.19
C LYS A 4 -14.08 14.97 3.62
N VAL A 5 -13.74 15.93 4.49
CA VAL A 5 -13.12 17.19 4.07
C VAL A 5 -11.75 16.94 3.43
N LYS A 6 -10.94 16.04 4.00
CA LYS A 6 -9.64 15.68 3.42
C LYS A 6 -9.77 15.09 2.02
N LEU A 7 -10.67 14.14 1.83
CA LEU A 7 -10.90 13.49 0.53
C LEU A 7 -11.43 14.49 -0.50
N LEU A 8 -12.43 15.31 -0.15
CA LEU A 8 -12.97 16.30 -1.08
C LEU A 8 -11.93 17.36 -1.44
N ASN A 9 -11.09 17.79 -0.50
CA ASN A 9 -9.98 18.69 -0.80
C ASN A 9 -8.96 18.06 -1.75
N PHE A 10 -8.62 16.77 -1.56
CA PHE A 10 -7.75 16.04 -2.48
C PHE A 10 -8.32 15.98 -3.90
N LEU A 11 -9.64 15.77 -4.03
CA LEU A 11 -10.33 15.67 -5.30
C LEU A 11 -10.56 17.02 -6.00
N LYS A 12 -10.25 18.17 -5.40
CA LYS A 12 -10.31 19.47 -6.10
C LYS A 12 -9.35 19.56 -7.28
N SER A 13 -8.23 18.84 -7.23
CA SER A 13 -7.25 18.78 -8.33
C SER A 13 -7.72 17.82 -9.42
N SER A 14 -7.79 18.29 -10.67
CA SER A 14 -8.12 17.44 -11.83
C SER A 14 -7.16 16.26 -11.97
N VAL A 15 -5.86 16.48 -11.74
CA VAL A 15 -4.83 15.45 -11.76
C VAL A 15 -5.11 14.34 -10.74
N ASN A 16 -5.55 14.71 -9.53
CA ASN A 16 -5.91 13.73 -8.50
C ASN A 16 -7.18 12.95 -8.87
N ARG A 17 -8.16 13.58 -9.53
CA ARG A 17 -9.35 12.89 -10.05
C ARG A 17 -8.97 11.86 -11.12
N GLU A 18 -8.07 12.23 -12.04
CA GLU A 18 -7.55 11.32 -13.06
C GLU A 18 -6.76 10.16 -12.44
N TYR A 19 -5.93 10.44 -11.44
CA TYR A 19 -5.19 9.44 -10.67
C TYR A 19 -6.10 8.41 -9.99
N CYS A 20 -7.27 8.85 -9.50
CA CYS A 20 -8.24 7.98 -8.82
C CYS A 20 -9.00 7.06 -9.79
N LEU A 21 -9.00 7.35 -11.10
CA LEU A 21 -9.84 6.65 -12.07
C LEU A 21 -9.63 5.11 -12.06
N PRO A 22 -8.39 4.57 -12.09
CA PRO A 22 -8.19 3.12 -12.03
C PRO A 22 -8.71 2.49 -10.73
N ILE A 23 -8.64 3.22 -9.62
CA ILE A 23 -9.10 2.75 -8.31
C ILE A 23 -10.63 2.71 -8.27
N ILE A 24 -11.30 3.79 -8.69
CA ILE A 24 -12.76 3.87 -8.77
C ILE A 24 -13.31 2.79 -9.71
N ASN A 25 -12.68 2.57 -10.86
CA ASN A 25 -13.07 1.50 -11.78
C ASN A 25 -13.06 0.11 -11.10
N LYS A 26 -12.05 -0.19 -10.29
CA LYS A 26 -11.98 -1.47 -9.53
C LYS A 26 -13.01 -1.54 -8.41
N ILE A 27 -13.32 -0.41 -7.75
CA ILE A 27 -14.38 -0.36 -6.75
C ILE A 27 -15.73 -0.67 -7.40
N LEU A 28 -16.04 0.00 -8.51
CA LEU A 28 -17.31 -0.09 -9.22
C LEU A 28 -17.44 -1.32 -10.13
N GLN A 29 -16.38 -2.09 -10.35
CA GLN A 29 -16.36 -3.17 -11.35
C GLN A 29 -17.49 -4.19 -11.20
N ALA A 30 -17.87 -4.53 -9.97
CA ALA A 30 -18.97 -5.46 -9.70
C ALA A 30 -20.36 -4.91 -10.10
N ASN A 31 -20.45 -3.62 -10.38
CA ASN A 31 -21.65 -2.88 -10.75
C ASN A 31 -21.70 -2.51 -12.23
N PHE A 32 -20.73 -2.96 -13.04
CA PHE A 32 -20.70 -2.70 -14.46
C PHE A 32 -21.69 -3.59 -15.22
N MET A 33 -22.69 -2.99 -15.87
CA MET A 33 -23.72 -3.67 -16.63
C MET A 33 -24.01 -2.90 -17.92
N ARG A 34 -23.99 -3.60 -19.07
CA ARG A 34 -24.38 -3.05 -20.38
C ARG A 34 -23.68 -1.72 -20.73
N GLY A 35 -22.38 -1.61 -20.46
CA GLY A 35 -21.58 -0.42 -20.77
C GLY A 35 -21.66 0.73 -19.74
N LYS A 36 -22.40 0.55 -18.64
CA LYS A 36 -22.54 1.56 -17.58
C LYS A 36 -22.29 0.98 -16.20
N PHE A 37 -21.81 1.79 -15.26
CA PHE A 37 -21.81 1.43 -13.84
C PHE A 37 -23.15 1.80 -13.23
N ILE A 38 -23.80 0.82 -12.60
CA ILE A 38 -25.14 0.99 -12.02
C ILE A 38 -25.08 0.64 -10.53
N ILE A 39 -25.31 1.65 -9.69
CA ILE A 39 -25.45 1.51 -8.25
C ILE A 39 -26.90 1.84 -7.88
N THR A 40 -27.57 0.94 -7.17
CA THR A 40 -28.95 1.13 -6.72
C THR A 40 -28.99 1.09 -5.20
N ILE A 41 -29.81 1.91 -4.56
CA ILE A 41 -30.14 1.77 -3.13
C ILE A 41 -31.51 1.06 -3.04
N ASP A 42 -31.51 -0.19 -2.61
CA ASP A 42 -32.67 -1.10 -2.69
C ASP A 42 -33.85 -0.56 -1.86
N LYS A 43 -33.58 0.08 -0.72
CA LYS A 43 -34.63 0.61 0.18
C LYS A 43 -35.31 1.90 -0.30
N THR A 44 -34.61 2.74 -1.07
CA THR A 44 -35.15 4.04 -1.54
C THR A 44 -35.42 4.05 -3.04
N HIS A 45 -35.06 2.99 -3.75
CA HIS A 45 -35.10 2.89 -5.22
C HIS A 45 -34.29 3.95 -5.97
N GLU A 46 -33.40 4.67 -5.28
CA GLU A 46 -32.48 5.60 -5.91
C GLU A 46 -31.45 4.84 -6.75
N LYS A 47 -31.11 5.39 -7.92
CA LYS A 47 -30.20 4.77 -8.88
C LYS A 47 -29.20 5.78 -9.42
N LEU A 48 -27.92 5.46 -9.31
CA LEU A 48 -26.83 6.13 -10.00
C LEU A 48 -26.41 5.29 -11.20
N SER A 49 -26.44 5.88 -12.39
CA SER A 49 -26.06 5.24 -13.65
C SER A 49 -25.11 6.15 -14.40
N LEU A 50 -23.90 5.67 -14.69
CA LEU A 50 -22.85 6.47 -15.32
C LEU A 50 -22.06 5.65 -16.34
N SER A 51 -21.57 6.29 -17.40
CA SER A 51 -20.57 5.74 -18.30
C SER A 51 -19.17 5.86 -17.71
N GLN A 52 -18.18 5.20 -18.32
CA GLN A 52 -16.78 5.29 -17.88
C GLN A 52 -16.21 6.71 -18.01
N GLU A 53 -16.62 7.44 -19.04
CA GLU A 53 -16.21 8.83 -19.31
C GLU A 53 -16.76 9.83 -18.28
N GLU A 54 -17.90 9.49 -17.67
CA GLU A 54 -18.58 10.31 -16.67
C GLU A 54 -17.97 10.18 -15.26
N ILE A 55 -17.12 9.17 -15.02
CA ILE A 55 -16.55 8.90 -13.69
C ILE A 55 -15.78 10.10 -13.14
N ILE A 56 -14.85 10.65 -13.92
CA ILE A 56 -13.98 11.75 -13.46
C ILE A 56 -14.81 12.98 -13.09
N LYS A 57 -15.84 13.28 -13.89
CA LYS A 57 -16.71 14.45 -13.67
C LYS A 57 -17.62 14.26 -12.45
N ASN A 58 -18.03 13.02 -12.17
CA ASN A 58 -19.00 12.69 -11.13
C ASN A 58 -18.38 12.00 -9.91
N ILE A 59 -17.05 12.03 -9.74
CA ILE A 59 -16.36 11.24 -8.72
C ILE A 59 -16.88 11.54 -7.30
N GLU A 60 -17.15 12.82 -6.99
CA GLU A 60 -17.71 13.24 -5.70
C GLU A 60 -19.12 12.64 -5.49
N ASN A 61 -20.00 12.77 -6.49
CA ASN A 61 -21.34 12.19 -6.47
C ASN A 61 -21.31 10.65 -6.30
N ILE A 62 -20.37 9.97 -6.96
CA ILE A 62 -20.19 8.52 -6.84
C ILE A 62 -19.83 8.15 -5.40
N ILE A 63 -18.88 8.86 -4.79
CA ILE A 63 -18.41 8.59 -3.44
C ILE A 63 -19.53 8.85 -2.42
N GLU A 64 -20.25 9.98 -2.55
CA GLU A 64 -21.40 10.27 -1.70
C GLU A 64 -22.51 9.22 -1.83
N PHE A 65 -22.77 8.74 -3.05
CA PHE A 65 -23.75 7.68 -3.28
C PHE A 65 -23.34 6.35 -2.64
N ILE A 66 -22.04 6.01 -2.68
CA ILE A 66 -21.49 4.82 -2.00
C ILE A 66 -21.67 4.92 -0.49
N VAL A 67 -21.35 6.08 0.12
CA VAL A 67 -21.52 6.33 1.56
C VAL A 67 -23.00 6.23 1.94
N LYS A 68 -23.89 6.92 1.20
CA LYS A 68 -25.33 6.89 1.44
C LYS A 68 -25.89 5.47 1.38
N LYS A 69 -25.51 4.68 0.37
CA LYS A 69 -25.90 3.27 0.27
C LYS A 69 -25.46 2.47 1.49
N ALA A 70 -24.22 2.63 1.94
CA ALA A 70 -23.69 1.91 3.10
C ALA A 70 -24.42 2.30 4.42
N LEU A 71 -24.76 3.58 4.61
CA LEU A 71 -25.52 4.02 5.78
C LEU A 71 -26.96 3.46 5.83
N ILE A 72 -27.60 3.30 4.66
CA ILE A 72 -28.99 2.82 4.54
C ILE A 72 -29.09 1.30 4.61
N GLU A 73 -28.18 0.59 3.93
CA GLU A 73 -28.22 -0.86 3.74
C GLU A 73 -27.26 -1.63 4.64
N GLY A 74 -26.37 -0.94 5.35
CA GLY A 74 -25.27 -1.54 6.10
C GLY A 74 -24.00 -1.68 5.27
N TYR A 75 -22.97 -2.27 5.88
CA TYR A 75 -21.67 -2.46 5.26
C TYR A 75 -21.73 -3.15 3.88
N ASN A 76 -21.03 -2.58 2.91
CA ASN A 76 -20.95 -3.12 1.56
C ASN A 76 -19.53 -3.00 0.98
N ALA A 77 -19.24 -3.84 -0.03
CA ALA A 77 -17.93 -3.93 -0.66
C ALA A 77 -17.54 -2.73 -1.56
N LEU A 78 -18.44 -1.74 -1.72
CA LEU A 78 -18.14 -0.49 -2.42
C LEU A 78 -17.42 0.50 -1.48
N ALA A 79 -17.87 0.60 -0.23
CA ALA A 79 -17.25 1.47 0.76
C ALA A 79 -16.13 0.78 1.55
N ILE A 80 -16.33 -0.51 1.87
CA ILE A 80 -15.37 -1.31 2.63
C ILE A 80 -15.08 -2.58 1.83
N PRO A 81 -14.03 -2.57 0.97
CA PRO A 81 -13.78 -3.63 0.00
C PRO A 81 -13.86 -5.06 0.54
N PHE A 82 -13.43 -5.27 1.79
CA PHE A 82 -13.24 -6.58 2.42
C PHE A 82 -14.45 -7.10 3.20
N ILE A 83 -15.55 -6.34 3.30
CA ILE A 83 -16.76 -6.80 4.00
C ILE A 83 -17.60 -7.72 3.11
N ILE A 84 -18.13 -8.80 3.68
CA ILE A 84 -19.17 -9.59 3.03
C ILE A 84 -20.51 -8.93 3.38
N SER A 85 -21.26 -8.49 2.38
CA SER A 85 -22.58 -7.90 2.64
C SER A 85 -23.53 -8.95 3.21
N LYS A 86 -24.50 -8.52 4.04
CA LYS A 86 -25.57 -9.38 4.59
C LYS A 86 -26.27 -10.23 3.51
N LYS A 87 -26.46 -9.65 2.31
CA LYS A 87 -27.06 -10.33 1.15
C LYS A 87 -26.22 -11.52 0.63
N LYS A 88 -24.90 -11.48 0.76
CA LYS A 88 -23.98 -12.53 0.30
C LYS A 88 -23.65 -13.58 1.37
N ALA A 89 -23.80 -13.23 2.65
CA ALA A 89 -23.56 -14.14 3.76
C ALA A 89 -24.57 -13.92 4.90
N PRO A 90 -25.84 -14.32 4.71
CA PRO A 90 -26.91 -14.09 5.70
C PRO A 90 -26.67 -14.79 7.03
N ASN A 91 -25.87 -15.87 7.05
CA ASN A 91 -25.59 -16.68 8.23
C ASN A 91 -24.35 -16.19 9.03
N PHE A 92 -23.60 -15.21 8.51
CA PHE A 92 -22.53 -14.57 9.27
C PHE A 92 -23.13 -13.36 10.00
N TYR A 93 -23.53 -13.57 11.24
CA TYR A 93 -24.14 -12.57 12.10
C TYR A 93 -23.11 -11.48 12.47
N ILE A 94 -23.00 -10.43 11.66
CA ILE A 94 -22.59 -9.12 12.17
C ILE A 94 -23.84 -8.57 12.86
N ILE A 95 -23.87 -8.67 14.20
CA ILE A 95 -24.89 -7.99 15.03
C ILE A 95 -24.86 -6.53 14.59
N GLU A 96 -25.99 -6.01 14.13
CA GLU A 96 -26.10 -4.81 13.30
C GLU A 96 -25.35 -3.57 13.83
N GLU A 97 -24.05 -3.47 13.57
CA GLU A 97 -23.34 -2.20 13.58
C GLU A 97 -23.62 -1.54 12.23
N ARG A 98 -24.51 -0.55 12.24
CA ARG A 98 -24.59 0.37 11.10
C ARG A 98 -23.20 1.02 10.96
N PRO A 99 -22.63 1.07 9.75
CA PRO A 99 -21.35 1.74 9.56
C PRO A 99 -21.45 3.17 10.05
N ARG A 100 -20.42 3.63 10.76
CA ARG A 100 -20.33 5.05 11.10
C ARG A 100 -19.90 5.83 9.86
N GLU A 101 -20.46 7.01 9.68
CA GLU A 101 -20.16 7.81 8.48
C GLU A 101 -18.67 8.17 8.37
N ASP A 102 -18.04 8.53 9.49
CA ASP A 102 -16.62 8.85 9.57
C ASP A 102 -15.73 7.66 9.17
N GLU A 103 -16.11 6.44 9.53
CA GLU A 103 -15.44 5.21 9.15
C GLU A 103 -15.49 4.98 7.63
N LEU A 104 -16.65 5.19 7.00
CA LEU A 104 -16.80 5.04 5.55
C LEU A 104 -15.93 6.04 4.81
N TRP A 105 -15.95 7.31 5.23
CA TRP A 105 -15.10 8.35 4.65
C TRP A 105 -13.62 8.07 4.87
N ARG A 106 -13.23 7.51 6.02
CA ARG A 106 -11.85 7.08 6.30
C ARG A 106 -11.38 6.02 5.31
N PHE A 107 -12.16 4.96 5.07
CA PHE A 107 -11.79 3.93 4.09
C PHE A 107 -11.68 4.48 2.68
N LEU A 108 -12.66 5.27 2.25
CA LEU A 108 -12.65 5.90 0.92
C LEU A 108 -11.46 6.86 0.76
N TYR A 109 -11.12 7.62 1.80
CA TYR A 109 -9.93 8.45 1.83
C TYR A 109 -8.66 7.61 1.66
N LEU A 110 -8.47 6.56 2.47
CA LEU A 110 -7.28 5.71 2.41
C LEU A 110 -7.13 5.00 1.06
N ILE A 111 -8.25 4.55 0.47
CA ILE A 111 -8.24 3.87 -0.83
C ILE A 111 -7.94 4.85 -1.97
N LEU A 112 -8.57 6.02 -2.00
CA LEU A 112 -8.45 6.94 -3.14
C LEU A 112 -7.17 7.80 -3.11
N THR A 113 -6.65 8.08 -1.91
CA THR A 113 -5.38 8.81 -1.76
C THR A 113 -4.16 7.89 -1.72
N GLY A 114 -4.37 6.57 -1.63
CA GLY A 114 -3.29 5.60 -1.58
C GLY A 114 -2.53 5.51 -2.89
N ILE A 115 -1.30 5.01 -2.80
CA ILE A 115 -0.44 4.76 -3.95
C ILE A 115 -0.75 3.37 -4.52
N HIS A 116 -1.11 3.28 -5.79
CA HIS A 116 -1.59 2.03 -6.39
C HIS A 116 -0.61 1.38 -7.38
N TYR A 117 -0.66 0.04 -7.46
CA TYR A 117 0.04 -0.76 -8.48
C TYR A 117 -0.67 -2.11 -8.67
N GLY A 118 -1.00 -2.45 -9.92
CA GLY A 118 -1.80 -3.65 -10.18
C GLY A 118 -3.11 -3.59 -9.37
N ASP A 119 -3.45 -4.64 -8.64
CA ASP A 119 -4.65 -4.67 -7.78
C ASP A 119 -4.43 -4.09 -6.37
N TYR A 120 -3.24 -3.56 -6.08
CA TYR A 120 -2.87 -3.09 -4.75
C TYR A 120 -3.01 -1.57 -4.61
N VAL A 121 -3.43 -1.14 -3.42
CA VAL A 121 -3.37 0.25 -2.98
C VAL A 121 -2.70 0.28 -1.62
N LEU A 122 -1.64 1.07 -1.49
CA LEU A 122 -0.86 1.21 -0.26
C LEU A 122 -1.06 2.62 0.31
N ASN A 123 -1.22 2.73 1.62
CA ASN A 123 -1.32 4.02 2.28
C ASN A 123 -0.74 3.97 3.70
N LEU A 124 -0.52 5.14 4.28
CA LEU A 124 -0.09 5.31 5.65
C LEU A 124 -1.25 5.89 6.47
N GLU A 125 -1.64 5.17 7.51
CA GLU A 125 -2.68 5.60 8.45
C GLU A 125 -2.05 6.14 9.73
N ASN A 126 -2.69 7.15 10.35
CA ASN A 126 -2.22 7.85 11.55
C ASN A 126 -0.84 8.52 11.44
N VAL A 127 -0.28 8.63 10.23
CA VAL A 127 0.86 9.50 9.95
C VAL A 127 0.34 10.94 9.78
N PRO A 128 1.02 11.95 10.34
CA PRO A 128 0.67 13.35 10.15
C PRO A 128 0.47 13.71 8.67
N GLU A 129 -0.61 14.42 8.36
CA GLU A 129 -1.05 14.67 6.98
C GLU A 129 0.00 15.42 6.15
N GLU A 130 0.73 16.35 6.77
CA GLU A 130 1.85 17.06 6.13
C GLU A 130 2.94 16.08 5.67
N ILE A 131 3.27 15.07 6.49
CA ILE A 131 4.27 14.07 6.14
C ILE A 131 3.78 13.21 4.96
N VAL A 132 2.52 12.77 4.98
CA VAL A 132 1.94 11.96 3.90
C VAL A 132 1.89 12.73 2.59
N LYS A 133 1.51 14.02 2.65
CA LYS A 133 1.46 14.90 1.48
C LYS A 133 2.85 15.10 0.90
N ASP A 134 3.83 15.45 1.73
CA ASP A 134 5.21 15.66 1.30
C ASP A 134 5.83 14.38 0.74
N PHE A 135 5.53 13.22 1.35
CA PHE A 135 5.99 11.94 0.83
C PHE A 135 5.43 11.66 -0.57
N ARG A 136 4.14 11.94 -0.78
CA ARG A 136 3.50 11.77 -2.09
C ARG A 136 4.11 12.72 -3.13
N GLU A 137 4.34 13.98 -2.77
CA GLU A 137 5.01 14.96 -3.64
C GLU A 137 6.44 14.52 -3.97
N TRP A 138 7.19 14.03 -2.98
CA TRP A 138 8.53 13.47 -3.18
C TRP A 138 8.52 12.28 -4.16
N LEU A 139 7.59 11.34 -4.01
CA LEU A 139 7.43 10.22 -4.94
C LEU A 139 7.14 10.68 -6.38
N ILE A 140 6.31 11.72 -6.55
CA ILE A 140 5.98 12.29 -7.86
C ILE A 140 7.22 12.96 -8.46
N ASN A 141 7.89 13.81 -7.68
CA ASN A 141 9.07 14.59 -8.13
C ASN A 141 10.24 13.69 -8.52
N LYS A 142 10.41 12.55 -7.84
CA LYS A 142 11.41 11.52 -8.15
C LYS A 142 10.96 10.54 -9.24
N ASN A 143 9.81 10.77 -9.89
CA ASN A 143 9.23 9.92 -10.93
C ASN A 143 8.93 8.46 -10.50
N PHE A 144 8.75 8.23 -9.19
CA PHE A 144 8.32 6.95 -8.63
C PHE A 144 6.81 6.72 -8.74
N VAL A 145 6.04 7.79 -8.94
CA VAL A 145 4.59 7.74 -9.18
C VAL A 145 4.26 8.46 -10.48
N ILE A 146 3.60 7.74 -11.39
CA ILE A 146 3.08 8.26 -12.65
C ILE A 146 1.63 8.69 -12.42
N LEU A 147 1.26 9.89 -12.91
CA LEU A 147 -0.09 10.46 -12.77
C LEU A 147 -0.91 10.38 -14.08
N GLU A 148 -0.37 9.76 -15.13
CA GLU A 148 -1.01 9.65 -16.44
C GLU A 148 -2.20 8.67 -16.41
N LYS A 149 -3.44 9.17 -16.52
CA LYS A 149 -4.72 8.42 -16.64
C LYS A 149 -4.61 6.89 -16.52
N GLU A 150 -4.43 6.19 -17.64
CA GLU A 150 -4.46 4.71 -17.73
C GLU A 150 -3.18 4.01 -17.25
N ARG A 151 -2.06 4.73 -17.17
CA ARG A 151 -0.75 4.23 -16.71
C ARG A 151 -0.37 4.76 -15.33
N SER A 152 -1.30 5.37 -14.62
CA SER A 152 -1.05 5.96 -13.31
C SER A 152 -0.73 4.88 -12.28
N GLY A 153 0.01 5.25 -11.22
CA GLY A 153 0.45 4.34 -10.17
C GLY A 153 1.96 4.33 -9.98
N LEU A 154 2.48 3.28 -9.35
CA LEU A 154 3.92 3.13 -9.10
C LEU A 154 4.71 2.85 -10.38
N ASN A 155 5.80 3.60 -10.57
CA ASN A 155 6.83 3.30 -11.55
C ASN A 155 7.79 2.24 -11.00
N ILE A 156 7.42 0.97 -11.15
CA ILE A 156 8.18 -0.16 -10.60
C ILE A 156 9.61 -0.23 -11.09
N ASN A 157 9.87 0.12 -12.35
CA ASN A 157 11.22 0.04 -12.90
C ASN A 157 12.18 0.99 -12.18
N GLU A 158 11.75 2.24 -11.96
CA GLU A 158 12.53 3.21 -11.20
C GLU A 158 12.64 2.80 -9.73
N LEU A 159 11.55 2.33 -9.13
CA LEU A 159 11.55 1.90 -7.73
C LEU A 159 12.51 0.71 -7.47
N LEU A 160 12.59 -0.24 -8.39
CA LEU A 160 13.53 -1.35 -8.24
C LEU A 160 14.96 -0.91 -8.50
N SER A 161 15.18 0.00 -9.47
CA SER A 161 16.52 0.49 -9.82
C SER A 161 17.15 1.28 -8.67
N GLU A 162 16.40 2.22 -8.09
CA GLU A 162 16.90 3.12 -7.05
C GLU A 162 17.19 2.41 -5.71
N LEU A 163 16.49 1.31 -5.42
CA LEU A 163 16.79 0.45 -4.26
C LEU A 163 17.80 -0.67 -4.57
N GLU A 164 18.39 -0.69 -5.78
CA GLU A 164 19.31 -1.74 -6.24
C GLU A 164 18.71 -3.15 -6.15
N LEU A 165 17.39 -3.28 -6.36
CA LEU A 165 16.67 -4.54 -6.20
C LEU A 165 16.70 -5.38 -7.48
N PRO A 166 16.66 -6.72 -7.37
CA PRO A 166 16.62 -7.59 -8.52
C PRO A 166 15.43 -7.29 -9.44
N ARG A 167 15.70 -7.14 -10.73
CA ARG A 167 14.64 -7.01 -11.74
C ARG A 167 13.81 -8.29 -11.81
N GLY A 168 12.53 -8.13 -12.14
CA GLY A 168 11.64 -9.25 -12.41
C GLY A 168 10.95 -9.85 -11.18
N ILE A 169 11.03 -9.26 -9.99
CA ILE A 169 10.17 -9.66 -8.86
C ILE A 169 8.69 -9.58 -9.29
N PRO A 170 7.87 -10.64 -9.06
CA PRO A 170 6.47 -10.66 -9.50
C PRO A 170 5.56 -9.83 -8.59
N LEU A 171 5.80 -8.51 -8.49
CA LEU A 171 5.12 -7.61 -7.57
C LEU A 171 3.60 -7.58 -7.72
N MET A 172 3.06 -7.90 -8.91
CA MET A 172 1.61 -8.02 -9.13
C MET A 172 0.95 -9.17 -8.34
N LYS A 173 1.73 -10.08 -7.76
CA LYS A 173 1.25 -11.22 -6.97
C LYS A 173 1.77 -11.21 -5.53
N CYS A 174 2.54 -10.20 -5.14
CA CYS A 174 3.26 -10.18 -3.86
C CYS A 174 3.00 -8.88 -3.10
N GLU A 175 1.86 -8.84 -2.40
CA GLU A 175 1.39 -7.65 -1.69
C GLU A 175 2.35 -7.19 -0.58
N PHE A 176 3.01 -8.11 0.11
CA PHE A 176 3.87 -7.79 1.25
C PHE A 176 5.29 -7.43 0.82
N ILE A 177 5.77 -7.98 -0.30
CA ILE A 177 6.97 -7.47 -0.96
C ILE A 177 6.76 -6.01 -1.36
N LEU A 178 5.62 -5.69 -2.00
CA LEU A 178 5.29 -4.33 -2.39
C LEU A 178 5.14 -3.40 -1.17
N GLY A 179 4.48 -3.86 -0.11
CA GLY A 179 4.37 -3.14 1.17
C GLY A 179 5.72 -2.82 1.79
N PHE A 180 6.63 -3.79 1.81
CA PHE A 180 7.98 -3.60 2.33
C PHE A 180 8.80 -2.62 1.49
N ILE A 181 8.69 -2.67 0.15
CA ILE A 181 9.32 -1.69 -0.74
C ILE A 181 8.78 -0.29 -0.45
N PHE A 182 7.45 -0.14 -0.34
CA PHE A 182 6.81 1.13 -0.02
C PHE A 182 7.29 1.72 1.31
N VAL A 183 7.41 0.90 2.36
CA VAL A 183 7.98 1.32 3.66
C VAL A 183 9.45 1.71 3.51
N SER A 184 10.24 0.96 2.75
CA SER A 184 11.65 1.29 2.50
C SER A 184 11.80 2.66 1.83
N TYR A 185 10.91 3.00 0.90
CA TYR A 185 10.84 4.33 0.28
C TYR A 185 10.39 5.41 1.24
N PHE A 186 9.39 5.13 2.07
CA PHE A 186 8.97 6.07 3.09
C PHE A 186 10.11 6.39 4.07
N VAL A 187 10.89 5.40 4.47
CA VAL A 187 12.09 5.59 5.30
C VAL A 187 13.16 6.41 4.58
N LYS A 188 13.41 6.13 3.29
CA LYS A 188 14.36 6.91 2.48
C LYS A 188 13.96 8.37 2.38
N PHE A 189 12.70 8.65 2.04
CA PHE A 189 12.12 9.99 2.11
C PHE A 189 12.31 10.63 3.49
N TRP A 190 12.05 9.87 4.56
CA TRP A 190 12.17 10.37 5.93
C TRP A 190 13.60 10.78 6.27
N LYS A 191 14.59 9.99 5.83
CA LYS A 191 16.02 10.30 5.99
C LYS A 191 16.39 11.59 5.24
N GLU A 192 16.05 11.69 3.95
CA GLU A 192 16.31 12.90 3.14
C GLU A 192 15.68 14.14 3.79
N LYS A 193 14.44 14.02 4.29
CA LYS A 193 13.73 15.11 4.96
C LYS A 193 14.38 15.51 6.30
N LEU A 194 14.95 14.56 7.04
CA LEU A 194 15.68 14.86 8.27
C LEU A 194 17.00 15.57 7.97
N GLU A 195 17.72 15.16 6.93
CA GLU A 195 18.96 15.82 6.49
C GLU A 195 18.71 17.27 6.04
N GLU A 196 17.67 17.50 5.23
CA GLU A 196 17.22 18.85 4.85
C GLU A 196 16.84 19.70 6.07
N LYS A 197 16.24 19.08 7.09
CA LYS A 197 15.87 19.75 8.34
C LYS A 197 17.05 20.03 9.25
N VAL A 198 18.05 19.16 9.35
CA VAL A 198 19.28 19.45 10.11
C VAL A 198 20.01 20.66 9.52
N ILE A 199 19.97 20.82 8.19
CA ILE A 199 20.46 22.02 7.50
C ILE A 199 19.57 23.25 7.83
N ALA A 200 18.26 23.06 7.96
CA ALA A 200 17.30 24.11 8.33
C ALA A 200 17.11 24.35 9.85
N GLU A 201 17.66 23.51 10.73
CA GLU A 201 17.49 23.55 12.19
C GLU A 201 18.24 24.72 12.86
N THR A 202 18.96 25.51 12.06
CA THR A 202 19.30 26.90 12.33
C THR A 202 18.05 27.75 12.74
N PHE A 203 16.82 27.30 12.42
CA PHE A 203 15.57 28.07 12.59
C PHE A 203 14.55 27.57 13.64
N LYS A 204 14.91 26.70 14.60
CA LYS A 204 14.05 26.31 15.77
C LYS A 204 12.62 25.81 15.44
N ARG A 205 12.41 25.02 14.38
CA ARG A 205 11.10 24.41 14.10
C ARG A 205 11.00 23.00 14.67
N LYS A 206 9.93 22.70 15.42
CA LYS A 206 9.64 21.35 15.93
C LYS A 206 9.39 20.40 14.75
N ILE A 207 10.20 19.34 14.64
CA ILE A 207 9.99 18.30 13.64
C ILE A 207 8.72 17.52 14.02
N ILE A 208 7.74 17.52 13.13
CA ILE A 208 6.56 16.65 13.25
C ILE A 208 7.08 15.21 13.13
N GLU A 209 6.83 14.36 14.12
CA GLU A 209 7.31 12.98 14.14
C GLU A 209 6.21 11.98 13.79
N ILE A 210 6.64 10.83 13.29
CA ILE A 210 5.82 9.62 13.17
C ILE A 210 5.62 9.03 14.59
N THR A 211 4.42 8.55 14.89
CA THR A 211 4.04 7.97 16.18
C THR A 211 3.90 6.45 16.10
N ASP A 212 3.83 5.76 17.24
CA ASP A 212 3.61 4.30 17.28
C ASP A 212 2.21 3.89 16.80
N GLU A 213 1.27 4.85 16.70
CA GLU A 213 -0.05 4.64 16.11
C GLU A 213 -0.02 4.56 14.59
N SER A 214 1.08 5.02 13.98
CA SER A 214 1.26 5.01 12.53
C SER A 214 1.27 3.59 12.00
N SER A 215 0.53 3.36 10.92
CA SER A 215 0.30 2.03 10.35
C SER A 215 0.47 2.04 8.84
N LEU A 216 1.03 0.96 8.28
CA LEU A 216 0.94 0.68 6.85
C LEU A 216 -0.38 -0.03 6.57
N VAL A 217 -1.12 0.45 5.58
CA VAL A 217 -2.37 -0.17 5.11
C VAL A 217 -2.20 -0.64 3.67
N ILE A 218 -2.55 -1.89 3.40
CA ILE A 218 -2.55 -2.47 2.05
C ILE A 218 -3.95 -2.96 1.72
N PHE A 219 -4.56 -2.38 0.69
CA PHE A 219 -5.79 -2.88 0.09
C PHE A 219 -5.48 -3.75 -1.12
N ILE A 220 -6.17 -4.87 -1.23
CA ILE A 220 -6.20 -5.71 -2.43
C ILE A 220 -7.58 -5.53 -3.05
N LEU A 221 -7.65 -4.93 -4.23
CA LEU A 221 -8.87 -4.60 -4.95
C LEU A 221 -9.14 -5.59 -6.11
N SER A 222 -8.77 -6.86 -5.92
CA SER A 222 -8.96 -7.90 -6.94
C SER A 222 -10.44 -8.11 -7.29
N LYS A 223 -10.69 -8.68 -8.48
CA LYS A 223 -12.06 -8.94 -8.97
C LYS A 223 -12.86 -9.90 -8.08
N GLN A 224 -12.17 -10.87 -7.46
CA GLN A 224 -12.82 -11.96 -6.72
C GLN A 224 -12.99 -11.61 -5.24
N LYS A 225 -11.88 -11.53 -4.52
CA LYS A 225 -11.85 -11.30 -3.07
C LYS A 225 -10.96 -10.11 -2.77
N LYS A 226 -11.59 -9.03 -2.36
CA LYS A 226 -10.88 -7.86 -1.86
C LYS A 226 -10.45 -8.11 -0.42
N LYS A 227 -9.28 -7.61 -0.04
CA LYS A 227 -8.68 -7.81 1.29
C LYS A 227 -8.09 -6.50 1.79
N MET A 228 -7.90 -6.40 3.09
CA MET A 228 -7.13 -5.32 3.70
C MET A 228 -6.17 -5.93 4.73
N TYR A 229 -4.94 -5.44 4.73
CA TYR A 229 -3.97 -5.71 5.79
C TYR A 229 -3.57 -4.40 6.42
N ILE A 230 -3.53 -4.38 7.75
CA ILE A 230 -3.02 -3.27 8.55
C ILE A 230 -1.81 -3.78 9.30
N PHE A 231 -0.68 -3.10 9.12
CA PHE A 231 0.57 -3.35 9.83
C PHE A 231 0.78 -2.19 10.80
N PRO A 232 0.42 -2.37 12.09
CA PRO A 232 0.52 -1.31 13.08
C PRO A 232 1.98 -1.08 13.50
N ARG A 233 2.21 -0.04 14.30
CA ARG A 233 3.51 0.25 14.92
C ARG A 233 4.64 0.44 13.91
N LEU A 234 4.35 1.17 12.85
CA LEU A 234 5.31 1.44 11.79
C LEU A 234 6.59 2.11 12.33
N LYS A 235 6.47 2.99 13.33
CA LYS A 235 7.62 3.61 14.01
C LYS A 235 8.54 2.57 14.65
N GLU A 236 8.01 1.57 15.35
CA GLU A 236 8.80 0.49 15.96
C GLU A 236 9.53 -0.34 14.89
N ILE A 237 8.86 -0.66 13.78
CA ILE A 237 9.45 -1.40 12.65
C ILE A 237 10.60 -0.60 12.03
N ILE A 238 10.38 0.69 11.77
CA ILE A 238 11.40 1.59 11.23
C ILE A 238 12.59 1.66 12.19
N LYS A 239 12.34 1.89 13.48
CA LYS A 239 13.40 1.95 14.50
C LYS A 239 14.17 0.63 14.57
N LYS A 240 13.50 -0.52 14.53
CA LYS A 240 14.16 -1.81 14.70
C LYS A 240 15.05 -2.17 13.50
N TYR A 241 14.54 -2.00 12.28
CA TYR A 241 15.19 -2.53 11.07
C TYR A 241 15.89 -1.50 10.20
N TYR A 242 15.63 -0.20 10.40
CA TYR A 242 16.19 0.88 9.61
C TYR A 242 17.02 1.89 10.42
N GLU A 243 17.21 1.70 11.73
CA GLU A 243 18.01 2.63 12.55
C GLU A 243 19.42 2.85 12.00
N ASP A 244 20.09 1.79 11.55
CA ASP A 244 21.45 1.91 11.00
C ASP A 244 21.48 2.75 9.70
N PHE A 245 20.38 2.71 8.93
CA PHE A 245 20.28 3.46 7.70
C PHE A 245 20.21 4.98 7.93
N PHE A 246 19.63 5.42 9.06
CA PHE A 246 19.66 6.84 9.45
C PHE A 246 21.03 7.31 9.92
N LYS A 247 21.93 6.39 10.29
CA LYS A 247 23.27 6.70 10.80
C LYS A 247 24.38 6.50 9.76
N SER A 248 24.07 5.90 8.62
CA SER A 248 25.03 5.63 7.55
C SER A 248 24.84 6.57 6.37
N ASP A 249 25.87 6.70 5.53
CA ASP A 249 25.80 7.39 4.24
C ASP A 249 25.24 6.49 3.12
N ASP A 250 24.68 5.32 3.47
CA ASP A 250 24.12 4.41 2.48
C ASP A 250 22.88 5.04 1.81
N LEU A 251 22.75 4.81 0.50
CA LEU A 251 21.58 5.21 -0.30
C LEU A 251 20.43 4.21 -0.25
N VAL A 252 20.72 2.97 0.19
CA VAL A 252 19.77 1.85 0.25
C VAL A 252 19.82 1.21 1.63
N PRO A 253 18.66 0.98 2.29
CA PRO A 253 18.61 0.34 3.60
C PRO A 253 19.23 -1.05 3.61
N SER A 254 20.06 -1.33 4.64
CA SER A 254 20.70 -2.64 4.81
C SER A 254 19.69 -3.79 4.90
N ILE A 255 18.53 -3.56 5.52
CA ILE A 255 17.44 -4.54 5.56
C ILE A 255 16.92 -4.87 4.16
N SER A 256 16.78 -3.89 3.27
CA SER A 256 16.35 -4.14 1.89
C SER A 256 17.39 -5.00 1.15
N LYS A 257 18.68 -4.70 1.31
CA LYS A 257 19.76 -5.52 0.74
C LYS A 257 19.73 -6.97 1.25
N PHE A 258 19.49 -7.16 2.54
CA PHE A 258 19.33 -8.49 3.13
C PHE A 258 18.15 -9.26 2.53
N ILE A 259 16.95 -8.68 2.62
CA ILE A 259 15.70 -9.31 2.16
C ILE A 259 15.81 -9.75 0.70
N PHE A 260 16.25 -8.85 -0.17
CA PHE A 260 16.28 -9.13 -1.59
C PHE A 260 17.49 -9.94 -2.05
N SER A 261 18.51 -10.13 -1.20
CA SER A 261 19.57 -11.12 -1.46
C SER A 261 19.09 -12.57 -1.35
N LEU A 262 17.97 -12.82 -0.66
CA LEU A 262 17.33 -14.14 -0.58
C LEU A 262 16.47 -14.44 -1.82
N TYR A 263 16.21 -13.44 -2.67
CA TYR A 263 15.40 -13.61 -3.87
C TYR A 263 16.22 -14.18 -5.04
N ILE A 264 15.66 -15.19 -5.72
CA ILE A 264 16.30 -15.85 -6.87
C ILE A 264 15.57 -15.43 -8.15
N THR A 265 16.28 -14.82 -9.10
CA THR A 265 15.70 -14.31 -10.35
C THR A 265 15.51 -15.39 -11.42
N LYS A 266 16.13 -16.56 -11.26
CA LYS A 266 16.08 -17.67 -12.22
C LYS A 266 14.65 -18.20 -12.36
N LYS A 267 14.22 -18.43 -13.61
CA LYS A 267 12.84 -18.82 -13.98
C LYS A 267 12.27 -19.95 -13.10
N ASP A 268 13.07 -20.98 -12.83
CA ASP A 268 12.60 -22.19 -12.14
C ASP A 268 12.40 -22.00 -10.62
N TYR A 269 13.05 -20.99 -10.03
CA TYR A 269 13.00 -20.70 -8.59
C TYR A 269 12.23 -19.42 -8.26
N LYS A 270 11.99 -18.58 -9.28
CA LYS A 270 11.43 -17.25 -9.16
C LYS A 270 10.10 -17.21 -8.39
N GLU A 271 9.18 -18.10 -8.73
CA GLU A 271 7.86 -18.13 -8.10
C GLU A 271 7.91 -18.64 -6.66
N GLU A 272 8.67 -19.70 -6.40
CA GLU A 272 8.86 -20.25 -5.06
C GLU A 272 9.55 -19.25 -4.14
N SER A 273 10.65 -18.67 -4.58
CA SER A 273 11.42 -17.66 -3.85
C SER A 273 10.56 -16.42 -3.55
N ALA A 274 9.80 -15.90 -4.52
CA ALA A 274 8.89 -14.79 -4.29
C ALA A 274 7.79 -15.12 -3.29
N ASN A 275 7.16 -16.30 -3.39
CA ASN A 275 6.10 -16.74 -2.48
C ASN A 275 6.60 -16.86 -1.04
N LEU A 276 7.79 -17.43 -0.87
CA LEU A 276 8.41 -17.60 0.44
C LEU A 276 8.78 -16.25 1.06
N LEU A 277 9.38 -15.35 0.27
CA LEU A 277 9.73 -14.00 0.69
C LEU A 277 8.48 -13.16 1.03
N ASN A 278 7.41 -13.27 0.24
CA ASN A 278 6.16 -12.57 0.51
C ASN A 278 5.56 -12.99 1.86
N LYS A 279 5.53 -14.31 2.15
CA LYS A 279 5.08 -14.82 3.45
C LYS A 279 5.99 -14.37 4.59
N PHE A 280 7.30 -14.38 4.39
CA PHE A 280 8.25 -13.91 5.38
C PHE A 280 8.02 -12.43 5.72
N LEU A 281 7.85 -11.59 4.69
CA LEU A 281 7.62 -10.16 4.85
C LEU A 281 6.28 -9.82 5.51
N TYR A 282 5.25 -10.66 5.36
CA TYR A 282 4.02 -10.52 6.14
C TYR A 282 4.31 -10.50 7.65
N TYR A 283 5.08 -11.46 8.15
CA TYR A 283 5.44 -11.52 9.57
C TYR A 283 6.41 -10.40 9.96
N LEU A 284 7.40 -10.12 9.11
CA LEU A 284 8.39 -9.07 9.38
C LEU A 284 7.72 -7.71 9.55
N LEU A 285 6.75 -7.38 8.68
CA LEU A 285 5.95 -6.16 8.76
C LEU A 285 4.99 -6.14 9.96
N GLN A 286 4.78 -7.26 10.67
CA GLN A 286 4.09 -7.29 11.96
C GLN A 286 5.06 -7.12 13.15
N GLY A 287 6.35 -6.92 12.89
CA GLY A 287 7.39 -6.83 13.91
C GLY A 287 7.96 -8.18 14.35
N TYR A 288 7.55 -9.29 13.72
CA TYR A 288 7.96 -10.64 14.10
C TYR A 288 8.81 -11.32 13.02
N VAL A 289 9.91 -11.98 13.41
CA VAL A 289 10.71 -12.78 12.48
C VAL A 289 10.27 -14.23 12.55
N ASN A 290 9.66 -14.73 11.47
CA ASN A 290 9.35 -16.14 11.35
C ASN A 290 10.62 -16.92 10.95
N GLY A 291 11.27 -17.55 11.93
CA GLY A 291 12.52 -18.28 11.74
C GLY A 291 12.42 -19.47 10.78
N GLU A 292 11.28 -20.16 10.72
CA GLU A 292 11.07 -21.27 9.79
C GLU A 292 11.06 -20.78 8.33
N LEU A 293 10.33 -19.71 8.04
CA LEU A 293 10.29 -19.12 6.71
C LEU A 293 11.66 -18.55 6.30
N LEU A 294 12.38 -17.95 7.26
CA LEU A 294 13.73 -17.46 7.03
C LEU A 294 14.71 -18.59 6.72
N SER A 295 14.69 -19.68 7.50
CA SER A 295 15.53 -20.86 7.26
C SER A 295 15.27 -21.43 5.87
N LYS A 296 14.00 -21.63 5.52
CA LYS A 296 13.61 -22.11 4.18
C LYS A 296 14.11 -21.18 3.07
N ALA A 297 14.09 -19.86 3.27
CA ALA A 297 14.55 -18.91 2.26
C ALA A 297 16.07 -18.97 2.07
N ILE A 298 16.81 -19.11 3.18
CA ILE A 298 18.26 -19.30 3.17
C ILE A 298 18.63 -20.64 2.55
N GLU A 299 17.97 -21.74 2.93
CA GLU A 299 18.19 -23.07 2.37
C GLU A 299 17.92 -23.13 0.87
N LEU A 300 16.83 -22.49 0.41
CA LEU A 300 16.51 -22.38 -1.01
C LEU A 300 17.61 -21.63 -1.77
N LYS A 301 18.10 -20.52 -1.20
CA LYS A 301 19.20 -19.73 -1.77
C LYS A 301 20.49 -20.55 -1.86
N ILE A 302 20.89 -21.20 -0.78
CA ILE A 302 22.10 -22.03 -0.72
C ILE A 302 22.00 -23.18 -1.72
N SER A 303 20.88 -23.90 -1.75
CA SER A 303 20.65 -25.02 -2.66
C SER A 303 20.75 -24.60 -4.12
N TYR A 304 20.19 -23.43 -4.46
CA TYR A 304 20.32 -22.84 -5.79
C TYR A 304 21.79 -22.50 -6.13
N GLU A 305 22.50 -21.83 -5.24
CA GLU A 305 23.90 -21.43 -5.47
C GLU A 305 24.84 -22.63 -5.65
N LEU A 306 24.66 -23.67 -4.83
CA LEU A 306 25.41 -24.92 -4.95
C LEU A 306 25.12 -25.63 -6.28
N LYS A 307 23.86 -25.63 -6.74
CA LYS A 307 23.49 -26.24 -8.02
C LYS A 307 24.07 -25.49 -9.22
N GLU A 308 24.14 -24.16 -9.15
CA GLU A 308 24.67 -23.33 -10.25
C GLU A 308 26.19 -23.13 -10.18
N ASN A 309 26.87 -23.67 -9.16
CA ASN A 309 28.30 -23.45 -8.88
C ASN A 309 28.68 -21.95 -8.82
N LYS A 310 27.78 -21.11 -8.29
CA LYS A 310 27.97 -19.66 -8.16
C LYS A 310 27.51 -19.21 -6.78
N ILE A 311 28.47 -18.79 -5.95
CA ILE A 311 28.22 -18.36 -4.57
C ILE A 311 28.13 -16.83 -4.55
N TYR A 312 26.93 -16.32 -4.29
CA TYR A 312 26.68 -14.88 -4.11
C TYR A 312 26.54 -14.52 -2.62
N GLY A 313 26.20 -15.50 -1.77
CA GLY A 313 26.01 -15.31 -0.34
C GLY A 313 24.74 -14.53 0.01
N VAL A 314 24.57 -14.25 1.31
CA VAL A 314 23.45 -13.47 1.85
C VAL A 314 23.96 -12.11 2.29
N SER A 315 23.51 -11.05 1.62
CA SER A 315 23.99 -9.69 1.88
C SER A 315 23.50 -9.19 3.23
N ARG A 316 24.32 -8.45 3.96
CA ARG A 316 23.96 -7.79 5.23
C ARG A 316 23.37 -8.73 6.31
N ALA A 317 23.70 -10.02 6.27
CA ALA A 317 23.18 -11.01 7.22
C ALA A 317 23.55 -10.69 8.68
N LEU A 318 24.81 -10.32 8.95
CA LEU A 318 25.27 -9.96 10.30
C LEU A 318 24.48 -8.78 10.87
N GLN A 319 24.23 -7.73 10.07
CA GLN A 319 23.41 -6.61 10.49
C GLN A 319 22.00 -7.06 10.82
N PHE A 320 21.38 -7.87 9.97
CA PHE A 320 20.02 -8.37 10.19
C PHE A 320 19.90 -9.21 11.48
N PHE A 321 20.79 -10.20 11.67
CA PHE A 321 20.73 -11.09 12.83
C PHE A 321 21.08 -10.39 14.16
N SER A 322 21.82 -9.29 14.13
CA SER A 322 22.06 -8.48 15.35
C SER A 322 20.80 -7.79 15.90
N ARG A 323 19.69 -7.79 15.13
CA ARG A 323 18.42 -7.14 15.47
C ARG A 323 17.31 -8.13 15.86
N ILE A 324 17.58 -9.44 15.80
CA ILE A 324 16.66 -10.52 16.20
C ILE A 324 16.95 -10.85 17.66
#